data_AF-A0ABD0R5N1-F1
#
_entry.id   AF-A0ABD0R5N1-F1
#
_cell.length_a   1.000
_cell.length_b   1.000
_cell.length_c   1.000
_cell.angle_alpha   90.00
_cell.angle_beta   90.00
_cell.angle_gamma   90.00
#
_symmetry.space_group_name_H-M   'P 1'
#
loop_
_entity.id
_entity.type
_entity.pdbx_description
1 polymer ?
#
loop_
_entity_poly.entity_id
_entity_poly.type
_entity_poly.pdbx_seq_one_letter_code
_entity_poly.pdbx_strand_id
1 'polypeptide(L)' 'VPFPKNFMSVAKTILKRLFRVYAHIYHQHFDSVIQLQEEAHLNTSFKHFIFFVQ' A
#
# COMPACT_ATOMS: atom_id res chain seq x y z
N VAL A 1 -13.86 21.15 12.40
CA VAL A 1 -13.67 21.55 10.99
C VAL A 1 -14.00 20.35 10.11
N PRO A 2 -14.94 20.44 9.16
CA PRO A 2 -15.32 19.32 8.29
C PRO A 2 -14.32 19.11 7.15
N PHE A 3 -14.23 17.89 6.63
CA PHE A 3 -13.45 17.59 5.42
C PHE A 3 -14.03 18.27 4.17
N PRO A 4 -13.20 18.57 3.16
CA PRO A 4 -13.67 19.15 1.91
C PRO A 4 -14.46 18.14 1.08
N LYS A 5 -15.35 18.64 0.21
CA LYS A 5 -16.24 17.79 -0.63
C LYS A 5 -15.49 16.80 -1.53
N ASN A 6 -14.24 17.09 -1.88
CA ASN A 6 -13.40 16.25 -2.73
C ASN A 6 -12.51 15.26 -1.95
N PHE A 7 -12.63 15.16 -0.63
CA PHE A 7 -11.78 14.31 0.22
C PHE A 7 -11.69 12.87 -0.30
N MET A 8 -12.84 12.25 -0.65
CA MET A 8 -12.86 10.88 -1.17
C MET A 8 -12.09 10.71 -2.48
N SER A 9 -12.09 11.73 -3.34
CA SER A 9 -11.30 11.71 -4.59
C SER A 9 -9.80 11.74 -4.28
N VAL A 10 -9.39 12.64 -3.39
CA VAL A 10 -7.99 12.78 -2.96
C VAL A 10 -7.51 11.49 -2.28
N ALA A 11 -8.28 10.93 -1.35
CA ALA A 11 -7.96 9.69 -0.67
C ALA A 11 -7.78 8.52 -1.65
N LYS A 12 -8.67 8.37 -2.64
CA LYS A 12 -8.53 7.35 -3.71
C LYS A 12 -7.24 7.54 -4.53
N THR A 13 -6.86 8.78 -4.84
CA THR A 13 -5.60 9.07 -5.53
C THR A 13 -4.38 8.69 -4.70
N ILE A 14 -4.39 8.99 -3.39
CA ILE A 14 -3.31 8.62 -2.47
C ILE A 14 -3.18 7.09 -2.40
N LEU A 15 -4.28 6.39 -2.14
CA LEU A 15 -4.30 4.93 -2.03
C LEU A 15 -3.84 4.25 -3.32
N LYS A 16 -4.25 4.76 -4.50
CA LYS A 16 -3.75 4.27 -5.80
C LYS A 16 -2.23 4.43 -5.95
N ARG A 17 -1.66 5.52 -5.46
CA ARG A 17 -0.20 5.74 -5.49
C ARG A 17 0.52 4.80 -4.52
N LEU A 18 0.00 4.61 -3.31
CA LEU A 18 0.55 3.68 -2.34
C LEU A 18 0.52 2.22 -2.86
N PHE A 19 -0.54 1.82 -3.55
CA PHE A 19 -0.60 0.51 -4.20
C PHE A 19 0.55 0.29 -5.20
N ARG A 20 0.93 1.31 -5.96
CA ARG A 20 2.08 1.22 -6.90
C ARG A 20 3.40 0.99 -6.18
N VAL A 21 3.55 1.50 -4.96
CA VAL A 21 4.74 1.25 -4.13
C VAL A 21 4.80 -0.21 -3.72
N TYR A 22 3.69 -0.77 -3.22
CA TYR A 22 3.62 -2.21 -2.93
C TYR A 22 3.96 -3.05 -4.16
N ALA A 23 3.34 -2.76 -5.31
CA ALA A 23 3.62 -3.48 -6.55
C ALA A 23 5.10 -3.41 -6.94
N HIS A 24 5.72 -2.22 -6.85
CA HIS A 24 7.14 -2.06 -7.16
C HIS A 24 8.03 -2.88 -6.22
N ILE A 25 7.75 -2.88 -4.91
CA ILE A 25 8.50 -3.67 -3.93
C ILE A 25 8.39 -5.16 -4.24
N TYR A 26 7.18 -5.67 -4.47
CA TYR A 26 6.96 -7.08 -4.81
C TYR A 26 7.60 -7.49 -6.14
N HIS A 27 7.64 -6.61 -7.14
CA HIS A 27 8.17 -6.94 -8.46
C HIS A 27 9.68 -6.77 -8.60
N GLN A 28 10.29 -5.82 -7.89
CA GLN A 28 11.69 -5.39 -8.15
C GLN A 28 12.60 -5.54 -6.94
N HIS A 29 12.04 -5.62 -5.73
CA HIS A 29 12.81 -5.61 -4.49
C HIS A 29 12.45 -6.75 -3.53
N PHE A 30 11.70 -7.75 -3.99
CA PHE A 30 11.24 -8.84 -3.14
C PHE A 30 12.40 -9.66 -2.58
N ASP A 31 13.45 -9.89 -3.38
CA ASP A 31 14.67 -10.56 -2.91
C ASP A 31 15.33 -9.82 -1.75
N SER A 32 15.38 -8.48 -1.80
CA SER A 32 15.91 -7.66 -0.70
C SER A 32 15.02 -7.75 0.55
N VAL A 33 13.70 -7.87 0.39
CA VAL A 33 12.76 -8.05 1.50
C VAL A 33 12.96 -9.40 2.19
N ILE A 34 13.17 -10.47 1.40
CA ILE A 34 13.48 -11.81 1.92
C ILE A 34 14.83 -11.78 2.68
N GLN A 35 15.85 -11.13 2.11
CA GLN A 35 17.17 -11.01 2.75
C GLN A 35 17.11 -10.31 4.11
N LEU A 36 16.20 -9.36 4.26
CA LEU A 36 15.94 -8.66 5.52
C LEU A 36 14.96 -9.40 6.45
N GLN A 37 14.40 -10.54 6.02
CA GLN A 37 13.37 -11.31 6.74
C GLN A 37 12.07 -10.51 7.01
N GLU A 38 11.76 -9.54 6.14
CA GLU A 38 10.62 -8.61 6.29
C GLU A 38 9.38 -9.01 5.47
N GLU A 39 9.41 -10.19 4.83
CA GLU A 39 8.34 -10.68 3.95
C GLU A 39 6.99 -10.82 4.67
N ALA A 40 6.99 -11.26 5.93
CA ALA A 40 5.77 -11.40 6.72
C ALA A 40 5.14 -10.04 7.03
N HIS A 41 5.97 -9.03 7.31
CA HIS A 41 5.54 -7.66 7.56
C HIS A 41 4.95 -7.04 6.29
N LEU A 42 5.62 -7.19 5.15
CA LEU A 42 5.13 -6.71 3.86
C LEU A 42 3.79 -7.34 3.49
N ASN A 43 3.68 -8.67 3.60
CA ASN A 43 2.46 -9.43 3.28
C ASN A 43 1.29 -9.05 4.19
N THR A 44 1.53 -8.89 5.48
CA THR A 44 0.49 -8.50 6.45
C THR A 44 0.00 -7.09 6.18
N SER A 45 0.93 -6.15 5.95
CA SER A 45 0.60 -4.77 5.62
C SER A 45 -0.20 -4.68 4.31
N PHE A 46 0.22 -5.40 3.28
CA PHE A 46 -0.49 -5.44 2.00
C PHE A 46 -1.88 -6.07 2.10
N LYS A 47 -2.03 -7.17 2.86
CA LYS A 47 -3.34 -7.81 3.10
C LYS A 47 -4.31 -6.85 3.81
N HIS A 48 -3.83 -6.15 4.85
CA HIS A 48 -4.64 -5.15 5.54
C HIS A 48 -5.01 -3.99 4.59
N PHE A 49 -4.05 -3.50 3.80
CA PHE A 49 -4.30 -2.48 2.79
C PHE A 49 -5.43 -2.91 1.85
N ILE A 50 -5.36 -4.11 1.25
CA ILE A 50 -6.39 -4.61 0.32
C ILE A 50 -7.78 -4.67 0.97
N PHE A 51 -7.89 -5.18 2.20
CA PHE A 51 -9.19 -5.19 2.90
C PHE A 51 -9.71 -3.80 3.26
N PHE A 52 -8.84 -2.83 3.46
CA PHE A 52 -9.25 -1.45 3.74
C PHE A 52 -9.74 -0.72 2.48
N VAL A 53 -9.20 -1.01 1.29
CA VAL A 53 -9.61 -0.38 0.03
C VAL A 53 -10.73 -1.10 -0.71
N GLN A 54 -11.05 -2.35 -0.36
CA GLN A 54 -12.24 -3.05 -0.88
C GLN A 54 -13.52 -2.27 -0.58
#